data_AF-A0A8J7DS76-F1
#
_entry.id   AF-A0A8J7DS76-F1
#
_cell.length_a   1.000
_cell.length_b   1.000
_cell.length_c   1.000
_cell.angle_alpha   90.00
_cell.angle_beta   90.00
_cell.angle_gamma   90.00
#
_symmetry.space_group_name_H-M   'P 1'
#
loop_
_entity.id
_entity.type
_entity.pdbx_description
1 polymer ?
#
loop_
_entity_poly.entity_id
_entity_poly.type
_entity_poly.pdbx_seq_one_letter_code
_entity_poly.pdbx_strand_id
1 'polypeptide(L)'
;MVLAVVTQYIQAHPQATLNELKQVFPDFLHSSFGVVAPIEKALEKGQKRYFLDESQILQTGDNQTVAVCNQWGIGNIGPFLDIAKQLGYAITAR
;
A
#
# COMPACT_ATOMS: atom_id res chain seq x y z
N MET A 1 -1.37 5.27 8.27
CA MET A 1 -0.86 6.23 7.27
C MET A 1 -0.70 5.58 5.89
N VAL A 2 0.19 4.59 5.72
CA VAL A 2 0.40 3.92 4.42
C VAL A 2 -0.88 3.33 3.83
N LEU A 3 -1.64 2.57 4.63
CA LEU A 3 -2.95 2.04 4.24
C LEU A 3 -3.89 3.12 3.72
N ALA A 4 -3.98 4.26 4.41
CA ALA A 4 -4.88 5.35 4.04
C ALA A 4 -4.50 5.97 2.69
N VAL A 5 -3.20 6.18 2.43
CA VAL A 5 -2.71 6.71 1.15
C VAL A 5 -3.02 5.75 0.00
N VAL A 6 -2.76 4.45 0.18
CA VAL A 6 -3.05 3.44 -0.86
C VAL A 6 -4.56 3.32 -1.10
N THR A 7 -5.36 3.32 -0.03
CA THR A 7 -6.83 3.29 -0.11
C THR A 7 -7.36 4.49 -0.89
N GLN A 8 -6.90 5.70 -0.54
CA GLN A 8 -7.31 6.92 -1.22
C GLN A 8 -6.92 6.91 -2.70
N TYR A 9 -5.73 6.40 -3.03
CA TYR A 9 -5.30 6.26 -4.43
C TYR A 9 -6.22 5.31 -5.21
N ILE A 10 -6.53 4.13 -4.67
CA ILE A 10 -7.45 3.18 -5.35
C ILE A 10 -8.85 3.79 -5.51
N GLN A 11 -9.35 4.51 -4.50
CA GLN A 11 -10.65 5.19 -4.59
C GLN A 11 -10.68 6.29 -5.66
N ALA A 12 -9.58 7.05 -5.81
CA ALA A 12 -9.44 8.07 -6.84
C ALA A 12 -9.21 7.47 -8.25
N HIS A 13 -8.66 6.25 -8.31
CA HIS A 13 -8.33 5.54 -9.54
C HIS A 13 -8.93 4.12 -9.54
N PRO A 14 -10.27 3.98 -9.64
CA PRO A 14 -10.95 2.69 -9.46
C PRO A 14 -10.61 1.63 -10.51
N GLN A 15 -10.01 2.03 -11.64
CA GLN A 15 -9.53 1.12 -12.69
C GLN A 15 -8.07 0.70 -12.50
N ALA A 16 -7.37 1.25 -11.50
CA ALA A 16 -5.96 0.96 -11.28
C ALA A 16 -5.76 -0.54 -10.96
N THR A 17 -4.91 -1.17 -11.75
CA THR A 17 -4.51 -2.56 -11.60
C THR A 17 -3.41 -2.71 -10.55
N LEU A 18 -3.16 -3.93 -10.07
CA LEU A 18 -2.01 -4.17 -9.18
C LEU A 18 -0.68 -3.74 -9.83
N ASN A 19 -0.52 -3.92 -11.14
CA ASN A 19 0.71 -3.52 -11.84
C ASN A 19 0.90 -2.01 -11.84
N GLU A 20 -0.16 -1.23 -12.07
CA GLU A 20 -0.11 0.23 -11.99
C GLU A 20 0.13 0.71 -10.55
N LEU A 21 -0.47 0.05 -9.55
CA LEU A 21 -0.17 0.31 -8.15
C LEU A 21 1.32 0.10 -7.84
N LYS A 22 1.95 -0.92 -8.43
CA LYS A 22 3.40 -1.16 -8.27
C LYS A 22 4.28 -0.17 -9.02
N GLN A 23 3.76 0.55 -10.01
CA GLN A 23 4.47 1.66 -10.64
C GLN A 23 4.45 2.90 -9.74
N VAL A 24 3.31 3.16 -9.08
CA VAL A 24 3.16 4.31 -8.17
C VAL A 24 3.77 4.05 -6.79
N PHE A 25 3.64 2.83 -6.28
CA PHE A 25 4.19 2.37 -5.01
C PHE A 25 5.14 1.19 -5.21
N PRO A 26 6.35 1.43 -5.74
CA PRO A 26 7.28 0.35 -6.07
C PRO A 26 7.69 -0.52 -4.89
N ASP A 27 7.87 -1.81 -5.14
CA ASP A 27 8.27 -2.79 -4.12
C ASP A 27 9.63 -2.47 -3.48
N PHE A 28 10.51 -1.76 -4.19
CA PHE A 28 11.83 -1.38 -3.66
C PHE A 28 11.76 -0.40 -2.48
N LEU A 29 10.62 0.30 -2.29
CA LEU A 29 10.42 1.17 -1.13
C LEU A 29 10.43 0.36 0.18
N HIS A 30 10.09 -0.93 0.10
CA HIS A 30 10.26 -1.88 1.18
C HIS A 30 10.70 -3.24 0.64
N SER A 31 11.98 -3.38 0.33
CA SER A 31 12.57 -4.53 -0.39
C SER A 31 12.14 -5.93 0.07
N SER A 32 11.83 -6.13 1.37
CA SER A 32 11.40 -7.44 1.88
C SER A 32 9.93 -7.78 1.65
N PHE A 33 9.03 -6.79 1.58
CA PHE A 33 7.57 -6.99 1.63
C PHE A 33 6.80 -6.16 0.60
N GLY A 34 7.46 -5.24 -0.09
CA GLY A 34 6.82 -4.25 -0.95
C GLY A 34 5.87 -3.33 -0.18
N VAL A 35 5.11 -2.53 -0.93
CA VAL A 35 4.05 -1.68 -0.37
C VAL A 35 2.70 -2.39 -0.42
N VAL A 36 2.41 -3.02 -1.57
CA VAL A 36 1.16 -3.71 -1.86
C VAL A 36 1.48 -5.11 -2.36
N ALA A 37 0.82 -6.12 -1.78
CA ALA A 37 0.98 -7.51 -2.18
C ALA A 37 -0.38 -8.15 -2.50
N PRO A 38 -0.43 -9.12 -3.42
CA PRO A 38 -1.58 -10.03 -3.54
C PRO A 38 -1.92 -10.65 -2.18
N ILE A 39 -3.21 -10.84 -1.90
CA ILE A 39 -3.68 -11.31 -0.60
C ILE A 39 -3.08 -12.66 -0.22
N GLU A 40 -2.85 -13.56 -1.18
CA GLU A 40 -2.29 -14.89 -0.94
C GLU A 40 -0.88 -14.78 -0.35
N LYS A 41 -0.04 -13.91 -0.92
CA LYS A 41 1.33 -13.64 -0.42
C LYS A 41 1.31 -12.94 0.93
N ALA A 42 0.34 -12.07 1.15
CA ALA A 42 0.22 -11.34 2.41
C ALA A 42 -0.19 -12.26 3.56
N LEU A 43 -1.12 -13.19 3.32
CA LEU A 43 -1.57 -14.20 4.28
C LEU A 43 -0.42 -15.13 4.73
N GLU A 44 0.47 -15.52 3.82
CA GLU A 44 1.67 -16.32 4.17
C GLU A 44 2.59 -15.61 5.19
N LYS A 45 2.63 -14.26 5.16
CA LYS A 45 3.45 -13.46 6.08
C LYS A 45 2.69 -13.02 7.33
N GLY A 46 1.36 -12.97 7.25
CA GLY A 46 0.45 -12.70 8.34
C GLY A 46 0.36 -11.23 8.79
N GLN A 47 -0.49 -11.01 9.80
CA GLN A 47 -0.86 -9.68 10.31
C GLN A 47 0.32 -8.87 10.87
N LYS A 48 1.42 -9.54 11.24
CA LYS A 48 2.65 -8.87 11.66
C LYS A 48 3.30 -8.07 10.53
N ARG A 49 2.97 -8.33 9.27
CA ARG A 49 3.60 -7.72 8.09
C ARG A 49 2.64 -6.91 7.22
N TYR A 50 1.36 -7.26 7.24
CA TYR A 50 0.33 -6.64 6.42
C TYR A 50 -0.92 -6.30 7.24
N PHE A 51 -1.64 -5.28 6.79
CA PHE A 51 -3.02 -5.02 7.21
C PHE A 51 -3.93 -6.08 6.58
N LEU A 52 -4.51 -6.95 7.40
CA LEU A 52 -5.31 -8.10 6.95
C LEU A 52 -6.70 -8.16 7.60
N ASP A 53 -7.10 -7.12 8.34
CA ASP A 53 -8.48 -7.03 8.79
C ASP A 53 -9.39 -6.88 7.56
N GLU A 54 -10.60 -7.45 7.59
CA GLU A 54 -11.51 -7.45 6.44
C GLU A 54 -11.80 -6.03 5.90
N SER A 55 -11.85 -5.03 6.79
CA SER A 55 -12.06 -3.62 6.43
C SER A 55 -10.83 -2.91 5.84
N GLN A 56 -9.66 -3.56 5.84
CA GLN A 56 -8.39 -3.01 5.38
C GLN A 56 -7.88 -3.67 4.10
N ILE A 57 -8.47 -4.80 3.72
CA ILE A 57 -8.22 -5.46 2.44
C ILE A 57 -8.83 -4.62 1.33
N LEU A 58 -8.08 -4.46 0.23
CA LEU A 58 -8.46 -3.60 -0.89
C LEU A 58 -8.66 -4.45 -2.15
N GLN A 59 -9.50 -3.96 -3.06
CA GLN A 59 -9.72 -4.55 -4.37
C GLN A 59 -9.24 -3.58 -5.46
N THR A 60 -8.51 -4.10 -6.43
CA THR A 60 -8.01 -3.33 -7.59
C THR A 60 -9.01 -3.36 -8.74
N GLY A 61 -8.81 -2.50 -9.75
CA GLY A 61 -9.66 -2.44 -10.94
C GLY A 61 -9.67 -3.72 -11.78
N ASP A 62 -8.61 -4.53 -11.69
CA ASP A 62 -8.52 -5.87 -12.28
C ASP A 62 -9.03 -7.00 -11.37
N ASN A 63 -9.85 -6.68 -10.37
CA ASN A 63 -10.45 -7.61 -9.42
C ASN A 63 -9.44 -8.44 -8.61
N GLN A 64 -8.24 -7.92 -8.38
CA GLN A 64 -7.30 -8.55 -7.46
C GLN A 64 -7.54 -8.05 -6.04
N THR A 65 -7.58 -8.99 -5.11
CA THR A 65 -7.60 -8.70 -3.67
C THR A 65 -6.16 -8.49 -3.20
N VAL A 66 -5.89 -7.34 -2.59
CA VAL A 66 -4.55 -6.93 -2.19
C VAL A 66 -4.50 -6.46 -0.74
N ALA A 67 -3.33 -6.58 -0.13
CA ALA A 67 -3.06 -6.09 1.22
C ALA A 67 -1.89 -5.12 1.23
N VAL A 68 -1.91 -4.19 2.18
CA VAL A 68 -0.89 -3.15 2.33
C VAL A 68 0.09 -3.52 3.44
N CYS A 69 1.38 -3.37 3.20
CA CYS A 69 2.41 -3.63 4.21
C CYS A 69 2.30 -2.62 5.37
N ASN A 70 2.42 -3.12 6.61
CA ASN A 70 2.33 -2.30 7.83
C ASN A 70 3.68 -2.03 8.51
N GLN A 71 4.79 -2.56 7.97
CA GLN A 71 6.11 -2.50 8.57
C GLN A 71 6.89 -1.24 8.19
N TRP A 72 6.40 -0.10 8.67
CA TRP A 72 7.02 1.19 8.41
C TRP A 72 7.44 1.89 9.69
N GLY A 73 8.68 2.37 9.72
CA GLY A 73 9.25 3.14 10.80
C GLY A 73 9.96 4.38 10.26
N ILE A 74 10.42 5.23 11.18
CA ILE A 74 11.06 6.50 10.84
C ILE A 74 12.26 6.35 9.89
N GLY A 75 12.95 5.21 9.94
CA GLY A 75 14.12 4.94 9.10
C GLY A 75 13.83 4.48 7.67
N ASN A 76 12.60 4.06 7.33
CA ASN A 76 12.28 3.52 5.99
C ASN A 76 11.05 4.17 5.32
N ILE A 77 10.25 4.96 6.05
CA ILE A 77 8.99 5.50 5.54
C ILE A 77 9.15 6.75 4.65
N GLY A 78 10.29 7.43 4.72
CA GLY A 78 10.55 8.70 4.01
C GLY A 78 10.22 8.65 2.52
N PRO A 79 10.77 7.70 1.75
CA PRO A 79 10.48 7.58 0.31
C PRO A 79 8.98 7.40 -0.02
N PHE A 80 8.24 6.67 0.82
CA PHE A 80 6.79 6.54 0.65
C PHE A 80 6.05 7.86 0.88
N LEU A 81 6.47 8.62 1.90
CA LEU A 81 5.90 9.94 2.19
C LEU A 81 6.12 10.93 1.03
N ASP A 82 7.25 10.86 0.36
CA ASP A 82 7.53 11.73 -0.78
C ASP A 82 6.62 11.43 -1.97
N ILE A 83 6.31 10.16 -2.23
CA ILE A 83 5.27 9.78 -3.21
C ILE A 83 3.91 10.33 -2.79
N ALA A 84 3.52 10.17 -1.52
CA ALA A 84 2.23 10.69 -1.06
C ALA A 84 2.11 12.22 -1.25
N LYS A 85 3.20 12.97 -1.02
CA LYS A 85 3.25 14.41 -1.31
C LYS A 85 3.16 14.70 -2.81
N GLN A 86 3.82 13.93 -3.67
CA GLN A 86 3.74 14.07 -5.12
C GLN A 86 2.34 13.81 -5.66
N LEU A 87 1.59 12.90 -5.01
CA LEU A 87 0.17 12.65 -5.27
C LEU A 87 -0.74 13.78 -4.73
N GLY A 88 -0.19 14.81 -4.08
CA GLY A 88 -0.93 15.94 -3.54
C GLY A 88 -1.61 15.66 -2.19
N TYR A 89 -1.25 14.57 -1.50
CA TYR A 89 -1.86 14.24 -0.22
C TYR A 89 -1.21 14.98 0.94
N ALA A 90 -2.05 15.60 1.78
CA ALA A 90 -1.63 16.21 3.02
C ALA A 90 -1.39 15.13 4.09
N ILE A 91 -0.13 14.80 4.35
CA ILE A 91 0.24 13.88 5.43
C ILE A 91 0.29 14.65 6.75
N THR A 92 -0.76 14.51 7.57
CA THR A 92 -0.72 14.99 8.96
C THR A 92 -0.15 13.89 9.85
N ALA A 93 1.04 14.12 10.41
CA ALA A 93 1.52 13.31 11.53
C ALA A 93 0.59 13.57 12.73
N ARG A 94 0.02 12.50 13.29
CA ARG A 94 -0.57 12.52 14.63
C ARG A 94 0.37 11.81 15.57
#